data_AF-A0A2W4LBY2-F1
#
_entry.id   AF-A0A2W4LBY2-F1
#
_cell.length_a   1.000
_cell.length_b   1.000
_cell.length_c   1.000
_cell.angle_alpha   90.00
_cell.angle_beta   90.00
_cell.angle_gamma   90.00
#
_symmetry.space_group_name_H-M   'P 1'
#
loop_
_entity.id
_entity.type
_entity.pdbx_description
1 polymer ?
#
loop_
_entity_poly.entity_id
_entity_poly.type
_entity_poly.pdbx_seq_one_letter_code
_entity_poly.pdbx_strand_id
1 'polypeptide(L)'
;MAQTIGTNQAQQAGADTAIPRPAQTWGEALRRALRQPTVAAGALLITVFVLAALFAPVLSPRDPLQQNVLEGLRPPSPEYPLGTDKLGRDILSRLLHGARISLLVGVTVVTFSSLIGTLVGLFAGWIGGWADEITMRLTDIFFAFPALILAMAVAAALGPSLQNALIAIVVVTWPVYARLVRGQVLSLKTRDFILAARATGVPERRIVLRHLLRNSLARRLVQPSFDRGGGTLVFIK
;
A
#
# COMPACT_ATOMS: atom_id res chain seq x y z
N MET A 1 23.59 -42.82 39.81
CA MET A 1 23.52 -42.13 38.49
C MET A 1 22.07 -41.72 38.19
N ALA A 2 21.42 -41.02 39.12
CA ALA A 2 20.01 -40.65 39.01
C ALA A 2 19.74 -39.49 39.98
N GLN A 3 20.06 -38.25 39.60
CA GLN A 3 19.65 -37.06 40.37
C GLN A 3 19.77 -35.69 39.65
N THR A 4 19.85 -35.65 38.32
CA THR A 4 20.10 -34.38 37.57
C THR A 4 18.98 -33.97 36.61
N ILE A 5 17.74 -34.43 36.80
CA ILE A 5 16.61 -34.10 35.90
C ILE A 5 15.56 -33.19 36.55
N GLY A 6 15.53 -33.06 37.88
CA GLY A 6 14.43 -32.37 38.59
C GLY A 6 14.51 -30.84 38.69
N THR A 7 15.67 -30.22 38.48
CA THR A 7 15.86 -28.78 38.82
C THR A 7 15.51 -27.80 37.70
N ASN A 8 15.45 -28.24 36.43
CA ASN A 8 15.17 -27.35 35.30
C ASN A 8 13.69 -27.07 35.05
N GLN A 9 12.76 -27.89 35.57
CA GLN A 9 11.33 -27.68 35.33
C GLN A 9 10.73 -26.58 36.23
N ALA A 10 11.30 -26.34 37.41
CA ALA A 10 10.83 -25.27 38.30
C ALA A 10 11.23 -23.86 37.81
N GLN A 11 12.30 -23.74 37.02
CA GLN A 11 12.72 -22.46 36.42
C GLN A 11 11.99 -22.10 35.12
N GLN A 12 11.38 -23.07 34.44
CA GLN A 12 10.58 -22.81 33.23
C GLN A 12 9.13 -22.40 33.54
N ALA A 13 8.60 -22.73 34.71
CA ALA A 13 7.23 -22.38 35.12
C ALA A 13 7.05 -20.88 35.45
N GLY A 14 8.13 -20.11 35.61
CA GLY A 14 8.08 -18.66 35.92
C GLY A 14 8.10 -17.72 34.71
N ALA A 15 8.33 -18.24 33.49
CA ALA A 15 8.58 -17.40 32.32
C ALA A 15 7.33 -16.99 31.52
N ASP A 16 6.16 -17.60 31.79
CA ASP A 16 4.93 -17.40 31.01
C ASP A 16 3.94 -16.36 31.58
N THR A 17 4.30 -15.66 32.67
CA THR A 17 3.55 -14.48 33.11
C THR A 17 4.07 -13.22 32.44
N ALA A 18 4.10 -13.21 31.10
CA ALA A 18 4.34 -12.00 30.34
C ALA A 18 3.18 -11.02 30.58
N ILE A 19 3.34 -10.16 31.59
CA ILE A 19 2.44 -9.04 31.88
C ILE A 19 2.18 -8.30 30.56
N PRO A 20 0.91 -8.10 30.15
CA PRO A 20 0.58 -7.37 28.93
C PRO A 20 1.31 -6.02 28.96
N ARG A 21 2.27 -5.81 28.05
CA ARG A 21 2.99 -4.53 27.98
C ARG A 21 1.96 -3.41 27.86
N PRO A 22 2.06 -2.35 28.69
CA PRO A 22 1.11 -1.25 28.66
C PRO A 22 0.98 -0.72 27.23
N ALA A 23 -0.25 -0.38 26.85
CA ALA A 23 -0.60 0.03 25.49
C ALA A 23 0.37 1.11 25.00
N GLN A 24 1.29 0.73 24.11
CA GLN A 24 2.26 1.63 23.51
C GLN A 24 1.56 2.86 22.97
N THR A 25 1.96 4.03 23.46
CA THR A 25 1.45 5.31 22.96
C THR A 25 1.95 5.51 21.54
N TRP A 26 1.10 6.08 20.67
CA TRP A 26 1.44 6.32 19.26
C TRP A 26 2.72 7.15 19.10
N GLY A 27 3.04 8.02 20.06
CA GLY A 27 4.27 8.81 20.08
C GLY A 27 5.55 8.00 20.31
N GLU A 28 5.51 6.98 21.17
CA GLU A 28 6.65 6.07 21.39
C GLU A 28 6.89 5.16 20.20
N ALA A 29 5.81 4.66 19.58
CA ALA A 29 5.89 3.89 18.35
C ALA A 29 6.49 4.71 17.19
N LEU A 30 6.08 5.98 17.04
CA LEU A 30 6.60 6.88 16.00
C LEU A 30 8.08 7.23 16.23
N ARG A 31 8.47 7.56 17.47
CA ARG A 31 9.88 7.82 17.82
C ARG A 31 10.76 6.60 17.55
N ARG A 32 10.28 5.40 17.87
CA ARG A 32 11.03 4.15 17.63
C ARG A 32 11.12 3.81 16.15
N ALA A 33 10.06 4.07 15.39
CA ALA A 33 10.04 3.90 13.95
C ALA A 33 11.02 4.87 13.25
N LEU A 34 11.02 6.16 13.63
CA LEU A 34 11.94 7.16 13.08
C LEU A 34 13.42 6.95 13.49
N ARG A 35 13.69 6.13 14.51
CA ARG A 35 15.06 5.69 14.84
C ARG A 35 15.60 4.64 13.88
N GLN A 36 14.75 4.01 13.07
CA GLN A 36 15.20 3.10 12.03
C GLN A 36 15.62 3.91 10.80
N PRO A 37 16.87 3.78 10.31
CA PRO A 37 17.40 4.64 9.25
C PRO A 37 16.61 4.49 7.93
N THR A 38 16.09 3.30 7.66
CA THR A 38 15.25 3.02 6.48
C THR A 38 13.90 3.73 6.54
N VAL A 39 13.24 3.71 7.69
CA VAL A 39 11.96 4.39 7.91
C VAL A 39 12.16 5.91 7.90
N ALA A 40 13.23 6.40 8.52
CA ALA A 40 13.58 7.83 8.50
C ALA A 40 13.87 8.32 7.08
N ALA A 41 14.66 7.57 6.30
CA ALA A 41 14.96 7.91 4.91
C ALA A 41 13.69 7.91 4.04
N GLY A 42 12.81 6.90 4.20
CA GLY A 42 11.53 6.86 3.48
C GLY A 42 10.61 8.01 3.87
N ALA A 43 10.50 8.31 5.17
CA ALA A 43 9.70 9.44 5.67
C ALA A 43 10.22 10.77 5.13
N LEU A 44 11.55 11.00 5.19
CA LEU A 44 12.18 12.20 4.64
C LEU A 44 11.87 12.35 3.14
N LEU A 45 12.01 11.27 2.37
CA LEU A 45 11.77 11.29 0.93
C LEU A 45 10.30 11.62 0.62
N ILE A 46 9.35 10.97 1.30
CA ILE A 46 7.92 11.31 1.17
C ILE A 46 7.68 12.77 1.53
N THR A 47 8.25 13.26 2.63
CA THR A 47 8.12 14.67 3.04
C THR A 47 8.64 15.62 1.96
N VAL A 48 9.80 15.36 1.38
CA VAL A 48 10.36 16.18 0.29
C VAL A 48 9.41 16.22 -0.91
N PHE A 49 8.89 15.07 -1.36
CA PHE A 49 7.93 15.03 -2.49
C PHE A 49 6.62 15.74 -2.18
N VAL A 50 6.10 15.59 -0.96
CA VAL A 50 4.88 16.28 -0.52
C VAL A 50 5.09 17.79 -0.49
N LEU A 51 6.21 18.27 0.05
CA LEU A 51 6.54 19.69 0.06
C LEU A 51 6.72 20.22 -1.36
N ALA A 52 7.46 19.53 -2.22
CA ALA A 52 7.65 19.92 -3.62
C ALA A 52 6.30 20.03 -4.37
N ALA A 53 5.37 19.11 -4.13
CA ALA A 53 4.04 19.13 -4.73
C ALA A 53 3.12 20.22 -4.16
N LEU A 54 3.18 20.50 -2.85
CA LEU A 54 2.40 21.56 -2.21
C LEU A 54 2.86 22.95 -2.64
N PHE A 55 4.18 23.15 -2.69
CA PHE A 55 4.78 24.42 -3.11
C PHE A 55 4.92 24.53 -4.62
N ALA A 56 4.47 23.54 -5.40
CA ALA A 56 4.54 23.58 -6.87
C ALA A 56 3.97 24.88 -7.48
N PRO A 57 2.80 25.43 -7.05
CA PRO A 57 2.27 26.66 -7.64
C PRO A 57 3.15 27.90 -7.39
N VAL A 58 3.98 27.88 -6.34
CA VAL A 58 4.85 29.01 -5.95
C VAL A 58 6.27 28.81 -6.48
N LEU A 59 6.74 27.57 -6.53
CA LEU A 59 8.08 27.19 -7.01
C LEU A 59 8.16 27.09 -8.54
N SER A 60 7.03 26.94 -9.23
CA SER A 60 6.98 26.79 -10.68
C SER A 60 7.19 28.14 -11.37
N PRO A 61 8.27 28.32 -12.15
CA PRO A 61 8.51 29.59 -12.84
C PRO A 61 7.48 29.88 -13.93
N ARG A 62 6.88 28.83 -14.51
CA ARG A 62 5.95 28.93 -15.66
C ARG A 62 4.75 28.00 -15.52
N ASP A 63 3.78 28.19 -16.40
CA ASP A 63 2.68 27.24 -16.59
C ASP A 63 3.22 25.92 -17.17
N PRO A 64 3.00 24.77 -16.50
CA PRO A 64 3.50 23.46 -16.96
C PRO A 64 2.89 22.97 -18.29
N LEU A 65 1.77 23.55 -18.72
CA LEU A 65 1.08 23.17 -19.96
C LEU A 65 1.36 24.12 -21.12
N GLN A 66 1.96 25.28 -20.87
CA GLN A 66 2.28 26.26 -21.90
C GLN A 66 3.34 25.72 -22.86
N GLN A 67 2.99 25.62 -24.13
CA GLN A 67 3.85 25.10 -25.19
C GLN A 67 4.45 26.25 -25.99
N ASN A 68 5.74 26.14 -26.30
CA ASN A 68 6.43 27.02 -27.22
C ASN A 68 7.41 26.23 -28.08
N VAL A 69 6.93 25.70 -29.22
CA VAL A 69 7.72 24.78 -30.06
C VAL A 69 9.03 25.41 -30.55
N LEU A 70 9.09 26.73 -30.69
CA LEU A 70 10.32 27.46 -31.06
C LEU A 70 11.42 27.37 -29.98
N GLU A 71 11.03 27.10 -28.74
CA GLU A 71 11.93 26.94 -27.61
C GLU A 71 12.10 25.47 -27.20
N GLY A 72 11.82 24.54 -28.12
CA GLY A 72 11.99 23.12 -27.90
C GLY A 72 13.44 22.69 -27.70
N LEU A 73 13.67 21.72 -26.81
CA LEU A 73 14.98 21.10 -26.54
C LEU A 73 16.09 22.09 -26.16
N ARG A 74 15.74 23.17 -25.44
CA ARG A 74 16.72 24.10 -24.92
C ARG A 74 17.49 23.49 -23.74
N PRO A 75 18.82 23.71 -23.68
CA PRO A 75 19.61 23.31 -22.52
C PRO A 75 19.24 24.13 -21.28
N PRO A 76 19.67 23.69 -20.08
CA PRO A 76 19.48 24.47 -18.85
C PRO A 76 20.00 25.91 -18.97
N SER A 77 19.18 26.87 -18.56
CA SER A 77 19.50 28.30 -18.54
C SER A 77 18.85 28.96 -17.31
N PRO A 78 19.23 30.20 -16.94
CA PRO A 78 18.55 30.94 -15.88
C PRO A 78 17.05 31.10 -16.14
N GLU A 79 16.68 31.15 -17.42
CA GLU A 79 15.30 31.20 -17.85
C GLU A 79 14.63 29.83 -17.74
N TYR A 80 15.28 28.74 -18.15
CA TYR A 80 14.80 27.36 -18.06
C TYR A 80 15.75 26.53 -17.19
N PRO A 81 15.60 26.52 -15.85
CA PRO A 81 16.60 25.94 -14.94
C PRO A 81 16.95 24.48 -15.22
N LEU A 82 16.00 23.72 -15.77
CA LEU A 82 16.19 22.31 -16.18
C LEU A 82 16.03 22.11 -17.70
N GLY A 83 15.99 23.19 -18.48
CA GLY A 83 15.73 23.17 -19.91
C GLY A 83 14.27 22.95 -20.28
N THR A 84 14.02 22.73 -21.57
CA THR A 84 12.68 22.49 -22.13
C THR A 84 12.57 21.13 -22.80
N ASP A 85 11.34 20.63 -22.90
CA ASP A 85 11.06 19.42 -23.67
C ASP A 85 10.89 19.69 -25.18
N LYS A 86 10.56 18.65 -25.95
CA LYS A 86 10.33 18.74 -27.41
C LYS A 86 9.23 19.73 -27.82
N LEU A 87 8.31 20.06 -26.92
CA LEU A 87 7.22 21.01 -27.15
C LEU A 87 7.52 22.39 -26.54
N GLY A 88 8.76 22.60 -26.07
CA GLY A 88 9.20 23.83 -25.42
C GLY A 88 8.58 24.09 -24.06
N ARG A 89 8.06 23.06 -23.39
CA ARG A 89 7.52 23.20 -22.03
C ARG A 89 8.66 23.17 -21.02
N ASP A 90 8.59 24.02 -19.99
CA ASP A 90 9.59 24.06 -18.92
C ASP A 90 9.58 22.76 -18.09
N ILE A 91 10.73 22.08 -18.05
CA ILE A 91 10.88 20.77 -17.39
C ILE A 91 10.71 20.91 -15.88
N LEU A 92 11.21 21.99 -15.25
CA LEU A 92 11.10 22.19 -13.81
C LEU A 92 9.63 22.36 -13.37
N SER A 93 8.89 23.24 -14.04
CA SER A 93 7.45 23.44 -13.83
C SER A 93 6.67 22.14 -13.98
N ARG A 94 6.98 21.35 -15.02
CA ARG A 94 6.35 20.05 -15.27
C ARG A 94 6.70 19.00 -14.21
N LEU A 95 7.91 18.99 -13.67
CA LEU A 95 8.30 18.06 -12.61
C LEU A 95 7.57 18.38 -11.30
N LEU A 96 7.50 19.66 -10.91
CA LEU A 96 6.79 20.09 -9.70
C LEU A 96 5.29 19.81 -9.76
N HIS A 97 4.65 20.17 -10.88
CA HIS A 97 3.22 19.89 -11.08
C HIS A 97 2.96 18.40 -11.29
N GLY A 98 3.88 17.69 -11.95
CA GLY A 98 3.86 16.24 -12.09
C GLY A 98 3.89 15.54 -10.74
N ALA A 99 4.75 15.98 -9.81
CA ALA A 99 4.80 15.44 -8.44
C ALA A 99 3.45 15.56 -7.72
N ARG A 100 2.74 16.69 -7.88
CA ARG A 100 1.40 16.88 -7.32
C ARG A 100 0.38 15.91 -7.90
N ILE A 101 0.36 15.76 -9.23
CA ILE A 101 -0.54 14.81 -9.90
C ILE A 101 -0.20 13.37 -9.47
N SER A 102 1.07 12.98 -9.46
CA SER A 102 1.51 11.64 -9.06
C SER A 102 1.14 11.30 -7.61
N LEU A 103 1.27 12.25 -6.68
CA LEU A 103 0.84 12.05 -5.29
C LEU A 103 -0.67 11.88 -5.18
N LEU A 104 -1.46 12.75 -5.85
CA LEU A 104 -2.92 12.63 -5.86
C LEU A 104 -3.36 11.29 -6.45
N VAL A 105 -2.76 10.89 -7.57
CA VAL A 105 -3.01 9.60 -8.22
C VAL A 105 -2.69 8.45 -7.28
N GLY A 106 -1.49 8.44 -6.68
CA GLY A 106 -1.06 7.38 -5.77
C GLY A 106 -1.96 7.24 -4.55
N VAL A 107 -2.29 8.35 -3.89
CA VAL A 107 -3.17 8.35 -2.71
C VAL A 107 -4.58 7.88 -3.08
N THR A 108 -5.13 8.37 -4.20
CA THR A 108 -6.48 8.00 -4.65
C THR A 108 -6.56 6.52 -4.97
N VAL A 109 -5.66 6.02 -5.82
CA VAL A 109 -5.62 4.60 -6.21
C VAL A 109 -5.48 3.70 -5.00
N VAL A 110 -4.52 3.96 -4.11
CA VAL A 110 -4.30 3.14 -2.92
C VAL A 110 -5.53 3.16 -2.01
N THR A 111 -6.14 4.32 -1.81
CA THR A 111 -7.33 4.45 -0.96
C THR A 111 -8.50 3.65 -1.52
N PHE A 112 -8.85 3.85 -2.78
CA PHE A 112 -10.00 3.17 -3.38
C PHE A 112 -9.77 1.68 -3.60
N SER A 113 -8.60 1.27 -4.11
CA SER A 113 -8.29 -0.15 -4.27
C SER A 113 -8.20 -0.89 -2.94
N SER A 114 -7.62 -0.27 -1.91
CA SER A 114 -7.58 -0.88 -0.58
C SER A 114 -8.96 -0.94 0.05
N LEU A 115 -9.81 0.07 -0.13
CA LEU A 115 -11.18 0.07 0.37
C LEU A 115 -12.00 -1.04 -0.27
N ILE A 116 -12.07 -1.07 -1.61
CA ILE A 116 -12.80 -2.08 -2.38
C ILE A 116 -12.26 -3.47 -2.06
N GLY A 117 -10.94 -3.66 -2.14
CA GLY A 117 -10.32 -4.93 -1.84
C GLY A 117 -10.56 -5.38 -0.40
N THR A 118 -10.49 -4.47 0.58
CA THR A 118 -10.78 -4.83 1.98
C THR A 118 -12.22 -5.30 2.16
N LEU A 119 -13.19 -4.60 1.55
CA LEU A 119 -14.60 -5.00 1.63
C LEU A 119 -14.83 -6.37 0.99
N VAL A 120 -14.28 -6.58 -0.21
CA VAL A 120 -14.44 -7.86 -0.94
C VAL A 120 -13.71 -9.00 -0.24
N GLY A 121 -12.46 -8.78 0.21
CA GLY A 121 -11.66 -9.78 0.93
C GLY A 121 -12.25 -10.14 2.29
N LEU A 122 -12.81 -9.16 3.00
CA LEU A 122 -13.54 -9.40 4.24
C LEU A 122 -14.79 -10.23 3.98
N PHE A 123 -15.58 -9.87 2.96
CA PHE A 123 -16.78 -10.62 2.59
C PHE A 123 -16.46 -12.08 2.24
N ALA A 124 -15.49 -12.31 1.36
CA ALA A 124 -15.05 -13.63 0.94
C ALA A 124 -14.52 -14.47 2.11
N GLY A 125 -13.59 -13.91 2.88
CA GLY A 125 -13.00 -14.61 4.04
C GLY A 125 -13.98 -14.82 5.20
N TRP A 126 -14.96 -13.93 5.38
CA TRP A 126 -15.95 -14.01 6.46
C TRP A 126 -17.00 -15.07 6.19
N ILE A 127 -17.60 -15.08 5.01
CA ILE A 127 -18.66 -16.05 4.67
C ILE A 127 -18.07 -17.43 4.40
N GLY A 128 -16.93 -17.51 3.69
CA GLY A 128 -16.35 -18.78 3.27
C GLY A 128 -17.22 -19.53 2.24
N GLY A 129 -16.87 -20.78 1.97
CA GLY A 129 -17.63 -21.67 1.08
C GLY A 129 -17.72 -21.17 -0.36
N TRP A 130 -18.90 -21.27 -0.96
CA TRP A 130 -19.12 -20.93 -2.38
C TRP A 130 -18.94 -19.45 -2.69
N ALA A 131 -19.30 -18.56 -1.76
CA ALA A 131 -19.15 -17.11 -1.95
C ALA A 131 -17.67 -16.70 -2.00
N ASP A 132 -16.84 -17.35 -1.19
CA ASP A 132 -15.39 -17.20 -1.23
C ASP A 132 -14.81 -17.68 -2.57
N GLU A 133 -15.20 -18.89 -2.99
CA GLU A 133 -14.76 -19.48 -4.26
C GLU A 133 -15.10 -18.59 -5.46
N ILE A 134 -16.36 -18.10 -5.57
CA ILE A 134 -16.76 -17.22 -6.68
C ILE A 134 -15.98 -15.90 -6.64
N THR A 135 -15.82 -15.31 -5.45
CA THR A 135 -15.10 -14.04 -5.31
C THR A 135 -13.63 -14.20 -5.68
N MET A 136 -13.00 -15.30 -5.26
CA MET A 136 -11.59 -15.57 -5.58
C MET A 136 -11.42 -15.91 -7.06
N ARG A 137 -12.35 -16.65 -7.68
CA ARG A 137 -12.36 -16.85 -9.13
C ARG A 137 -12.47 -15.55 -9.90
N LEU A 138 -13.33 -14.63 -9.44
CA LEU A 138 -13.40 -13.30 -10.04
C LEU A 138 -12.05 -12.59 -9.95
N THR A 139 -11.37 -12.63 -8.79
CA THR A 139 -10.03 -12.04 -8.66
C THR A 139 -8.99 -12.73 -9.56
N ASP A 140 -9.09 -14.04 -9.75
CA ASP A 140 -8.17 -14.82 -10.59
C ASP A 140 -8.30 -14.45 -12.07
N ILE A 141 -9.50 -14.08 -12.54
CA ILE A 141 -9.72 -13.54 -13.89
C ILE A 141 -8.89 -12.27 -14.11
N PHE A 142 -8.84 -11.35 -13.15
CA PHE A 142 -8.02 -10.13 -13.28
C PHE A 142 -6.51 -10.45 -13.35
N PHE A 143 -6.05 -11.48 -12.63
CA PHE A 143 -4.64 -11.89 -12.64
C PHE A 143 -4.24 -12.72 -13.85
N ALA A 144 -5.21 -13.32 -14.56
CA ALA A 144 -4.95 -14.03 -15.80
C ALA A 144 -4.45 -13.10 -16.91
N PHE A 145 -4.79 -11.81 -16.84
CA PHE A 145 -4.32 -10.80 -17.78
C PHE A 145 -3.10 -10.06 -17.22
N PRO A 146 -2.08 -9.76 -18.05
CA PRO A 146 -1.02 -8.83 -17.66
C PRO A 146 -1.61 -7.48 -17.25
N ALA A 147 -1.30 -7.04 -16.03
CA ALA A 147 -1.91 -5.85 -15.42
C ALA A 147 -1.82 -4.60 -16.31
N LEU A 148 -0.72 -4.42 -17.03
CA LEU A 148 -0.53 -3.32 -17.97
C LEU A 148 -1.53 -3.38 -19.13
N ILE A 149 -1.71 -4.56 -19.74
CA ILE A 149 -2.62 -4.75 -20.87
C ILE A 149 -4.05 -4.50 -20.43
N LEU A 150 -4.45 -5.04 -19.27
CA LEU A 150 -5.78 -4.82 -18.73
C LEU A 150 -6.03 -3.34 -18.41
N ALA A 151 -5.07 -2.66 -17.77
CA ALA A 151 -5.17 -1.24 -17.47
C ALA A 151 -5.29 -0.40 -18.76
N MET A 152 -4.50 -0.70 -19.79
CA MET A 152 -4.58 -0.01 -21.08
C MET A 152 -5.92 -0.27 -21.78
N ALA A 153 -6.43 -1.51 -21.76
CA ALA A 153 -7.72 -1.85 -22.36
C ALA A 153 -8.87 -1.10 -21.69
N VAL A 154 -8.89 -1.04 -20.35
CA VAL A 154 -9.92 -0.31 -19.59
C VAL A 154 -9.79 1.20 -19.84
N ALA A 155 -8.58 1.76 -19.81
CA ALA A 155 -8.35 3.17 -20.09
C ALA A 155 -8.76 3.56 -21.52
N ALA A 156 -8.46 2.71 -22.51
CA ALA A 156 -8.84 2.92 -23.90
C ALA A 156 -10.37 2.85 -24.09
N ALA A 157 -11.04 1.90 -23.43
CA ALA A 157 -12.50 1.77 -23.48
C ALA A 157 -13.23 2.97 -22.87
N LEU A 158 -12.70 3.54 -21.79
CA LEU A 158 -13.26 4.72 -21.13
C LEU A 158 -12.92 6.04 -21.85
N GLY A 159 -11.85 6.06 -22.64
CA GLY A 159 -11.37 7.24 -23.37
C GLY A 159 -10.32 8.08 -22.60
N PRO A 160 -9.67 9.04 -23.26
CA PRO A 160 -8.53 9.77 -22.71
C PRO A 160 -8.96 10.77 -21.64
N SER A 161 -8.79 10.41 -20.37
CA SER A 161 -8.98 11.29 -19.21
C SER A 161 -8.14 10.81 -18.03
N LEU A 162 -7.63 11.73 -17.22
CA LEU A 162 -6.96 11.40 -15.96
C LEU A 162 -7.89 10.59 -15.04
N GLN A 163 -9.18 10.92 -14.99
CA GLN A 163 -10.17 10.19 -14.18
C GLN A 163 -10.35 8.75 -14.69
N ASN A 164 -10.39 8.55 -16.00
CA ASN A 164 -10.53 7.23 -16.59
C ASN A 164 -9.29 6.37 -16.35
N ALA A 165 -8.10 6.96 -16.44
CA ALA A 165 -6.86 6.29 -16.07
C ALA A 165 -6.85 5.87 -14.59
N LEU A 166 -7.35 6.72 -13.69
CA LEU A 166 -7.48 6.38 -12.27
C LEU A 166 -8.42 5.19 -12.05
N ILE A 167 -9.60 5.20 -12.69
CA ILE A 167 -10.57 4.09 -12.63
C ILE A 167 -9.93 2.81 -13.14
N ALA A 168 -9.25 2.85 -14.29
CA ALA A 168 -8.57 1.71 -14.87
C ALA A 168 -7.55 1.09 -13.91
N ILE A 169 -6.72 1.91 -13.27
CA ILE A 169 -5.75 1.42 -12.29
C ILE A 169 -6.47 0.78 -11.11
N VAL A 170 -7.49 1.45 -10.53
CA VAL A 170 -8.23 0.92 -9.37
C VAL A 170 -8.86 -0.44 -9.65
N VAL A 171 -9.47 -0.60 -10.83
CA VAL A 171 -10.09 -1.84 -11.32
C VAL A 171 -9.07 -2.98 -11.45
N VAL A 172 -7.83 -2.67 -11.79
CA VAL A 172 -6.76 -3.66 -11.91
C VAL A 172 -6.12 -3.99 -10.55
N THR A 173 -6.03 -3.03 -9.63
CA THR A 173 -5.26 -3.20 -8.39
C THR A 173 -6.06 -3.64 -7.17
N TRP A 174 -7.39 -3.51 -7.16
CA TRP A 174 -8.22 -3.97 -6.03
C TRP A 174 -8.12 -5.48 -5.70
N PRO A 175 -7.92 -6.42 -6.66
CA PRO A 175 -7.88 -7.85 -6.36
C PRO A 175 -6.72 -8.25 -5.44
N VAL A 176 -5.59 -7.53 -5.55
CA VAL A 176 -4.42 -7.72 -4.67
C VAL A 176 -4.78 -7.49 -3.21
N TYR A 177 -5.47 -6.39 -2.93
CA TYR A 177 -5.94 -6.06 -1.59
C TYR A 177 -7.00 -7.04 -1.09
N ALA A 178 -7.90 -7.51 -1.98
CA ALA A 178 -8.90 -8.52 -1.63
C ALA A 178 -8.27 -9.83 -1.16
N ARG A 179 -7.29 -10.36 -1.92
CA ARG A 179 -6.58 -11.59 -1.56
C ARG A 179 -5.79 -11.42 -0.26
N LEU A 180 -5.13 -10.28 -0.07
CA LEU A 180 -4.39 -9.98 1.15
C LEU A 180 -5.30 -9.99 2.39
N VAL A 181 -6.43 -9.27 2.33
CA VAL A 181 -7.37 -9.19 3.45
C VAL A 181 -8.06 -10.52 3.69
N ARG A 182 -8.43 -11.26 2.64
CA ARG A 182 -8.95 -12.62 2.78
C ARG A 182 -7.96 -13.52 3.53
N GLY A 183 -6.67 -13.50 3.15
CA GLY A 183 -5.63 -14.28 3.83
C GLY A 183 -5.49 -13.91 5.31
N GLN A 184 -5.62 -12.62 5.64
CA GLN A 184 -5.65 -12.16 7.04
C GLN A 184 -6.89 -12.67 7.78
N VAL A 185 -8.07 -12.61 7.18
CA VAL A 185 -9.32 -13.10 7.78
C VAL A 185 -9.24 -14.60 8.04
N LEU A 186 -8.78 -15.38 7.07
CA LEU A 186 -8.61 -16.83 7.21
C LEU A 186 -7.56 -17.17 8.28
N SER A 187 -6.43 -16.46 8.31
CA SER A 187 -5.41 -16.63 9.36
C SER A 187 -5.91 -16.26 10.76
N LEU A 188 -6.82 -15.28 10.87
CA LEU A 188 -7.45 -14.95 12.15
C LEU A 188 -8.48 -16.01 12.56
N LYS A 189 -9.19 -16.60 11.60
CA LYS A 189 -10.15 -17.69 11.85
C LYS A 189 -9.50 -18.96 12.41
N THR A 190 -8.28 -19.26 12.00
CA THR A 190 -7.56 -20.45 12.47
C THR A 190 -6.81 -20.26 13.79
N ARG A 191 -6.74 -19.04 14.34
CA ARG A 191 -6.03 -18.79 15.61
C ARG A 191 -6.93 -19.05 16.81
N ASP A 192 -6.35 -19.66 17.84
CA ASP A 192 -6.98 -20.11 19.11
C ASP A 192 -7.78 -19.03 19.85
N PHE A 193 -7.58 -17.75 19.55
CA PHE A 193 -8.34 -16.63 20.12
C PHE A 193 -9.83 -16.68 19.77
N ILE A 194 -10.24 -17.25 18.63
CA ILE A 194 -11.68 -17.40 18.32
C ILE A 194 -12.34 -18.49 19.17
N LEU A 195 -11.61 -19.55 19.53
CA LEU A 195 -12.09 -20.56 20.47
C LEU A 195 -12.30 -19.95 21.86
N ALA A 196 -11.34 -19.15 22.34
CA ALA A 196 -11.45 -18.43 23.61
C ALA A 196 -12.56 -17.35 23.61
N ALA A 197 -12.75 -16.67 22.48
CA ALA A 197 -13.79 -15.64 22.35
C ALA A 197 -15.21 -16.22 22.22
N ARG A 198 -15.36 -17.40 21.59
CA ARG A 198 -16.62 -18.15 21.62
C ARG A 198 -16.99 -18.57 23.04
N ALA A 199 -16.00 -18.97 23.85
CA ALA A 199 -16.21 -19.31 25.25
C ALA A 199 -16.66 -18.12 26.12
N THR A 200 -16.43 -16.88 25.67
CA THR A 200 -16.82 -15.64 26.36
C THR A 200 -18.04 -14.94 25.75
N GLY A 201 -18.69 -15.52 24.73
CA GLY A 201 -19.96 -15.03 24.17
C GLY A 201 -19.85 -13.75 23.32
N VAL A 202 -18.65 -13.33 22.93
CA VAL A 202 -18.47 -12.13 22.09
C VAL A 202 -18.75 -12.48 20.62
N PRO A 203 -19.60 -11.71 19.91
CA PRO A 203 -19.89 -11.98 18.52
C PRO A 203 -18.62 -11.86 17.66
N GLU A 204 -18.34 -12.92 16.90
CA GLU A 204 -17.15 -13.10 16.06
C GLU A 204 -16.93 -11.90 15.11
N ARG A 205 -18.02 -11.24 14.67
CA ARG A 205 -18.02 -10.05 13.80
C ARG A 205 -17.26 -8.89 14.43
N ARG A 206 -17.47 -8.64 15.72
CA ARG A 206 -16.87 -7.51 16.45
C ARG A 206 -15.38 -7.72 16.66
N ILE A 207 -14.96 -8.97 16.82
CA ILE A 207 -13.54 -9.34 17.01
C ILE A 207 -12.79 -9.15 15.71
N VAL A 208 -13.27 -9.74 14.62
CA VAL A 208 -12.60 -9.65 13.31
C VAL A 208 -12.53 -8.21 12.81
N LEU A 209 -13.62 -7.43 12.92
CA LEU A 209 -13.61 -6.01 12.54
C LEU A 209 -12.60 -5.20 13.38
N ARG A 210 -12.59 -5.36 14.71
CA ARG A 210 -11.68 -4.61 15.59
C ARG A 210 -10.21 -5.04 15.41
N HIS A 211 -9.96 -6.32 15.17
CA HIS A 211 -8.60 -6.84 14.95
C HIS A 211 -8.06 -6.53 13.56
N LEU A 212 -8.90 -6.54 12.52
CA LEU A 212 -8.53 -6.11 11.16
C LEU A 212 -8.32 -4.61 11.11
N LEU A 213 -9.21 -3.77 11.65
CA LEU A 213 -8.96 -2.32 11.72
C LEU A 213 -7.62 -2.00 12.42
N ARG A 214 -7.26 -2.74 13.48
CA ARG A 214 -6.00 -2.58 14.19
C ARG A 214 -4.78 -3.16 13.44
N ASN A 215 -4.92 -4.31 12.75
CA ASN A 215 -3.83 -4.92 11.99
C ASN A 215 -3.60 -4.29 10.61
N SER A 216 -4.65 -3.88 9.91
CA SER A 216 -4.57 -3.24 8.60
C SER A 216 -3.87 -1.87 8.68
N LEU A 217 -3.89 -1.20 9.84
CA LEU A 217 -3.09 0.01 10.10
C LEU A 217 -1.63 -0.34 10.42
N ALA A 218 -1.38 -1.37 11.22
CA ALA A 218 -0.03 -1.78 11.64
C ALA A 218 0.79 -2.48 10.53
N ARG A 219 0.12 -3.16 9.59
CA ARG A 219 0.75 -4.04 8.57
C ARG A 219 0.75 -3.44 7.16
N ARG A 220 0.36 -2.17 7.01
CA ARG A 220 0.46 -1.41 5.74
C ARG A 220 1.87 -0.88 5.44
N LEU A 221 2.81 -0.95 6.40
CA LEU A 221 4.15 -0.38 6.28
C LEU A 221 5.24 -1.34 5.77
N VAL A 222 4.95 -2.65 5.62
CA VAL A 222 6.00 -3.66 5.38
C VAL A 222 5.84 -4.44 4.06
N GLN A 223 4.65 -4.44 3.46
CA GLN A 223 4.36 -5.30 2.30
C GLN A 223 4.04 -4.56 0.98
N PRO A 224 4.87 -3.60 0.55
CA PRO A 224 5.10 -3.42 -0.89
C PRO A 224 6.52 -3.81 -1.34
N SER A 225 7.46 -4.02 -0.40
CA SER A 225 8.89 -4.16 -0.75
C SER A 225 9.30 -5.56 -1.22
N PHE A 226 8.54 -6.61 -0.89
CA PHE A 226 8.99 -7.98 -1.13
C PHE A 226 8.44 -8.64 -2.42
N ASP A 227 7.44 -8.06 -3.09
CA ASP A 227 6.75 -8.76 -4.19
C ASP A 227 6.87 -8.09 -5.57
N ARG A 228 7.66 -7.02 -5.67
CA ARG A 228 8.04 -6.40 -6.95
C ARG A 228 9.51 -6.60 -7.31
N GLY A 229 10.09 -7.72 -6.88
CA GLY A 229 11.44 -8.17 -7.27
C GLY A 229 11.46 -9.39 -8.21
N GLY A 230 10.38 -10.18 -8.28
CA GLY A 230 10.36 -11.43 -9.06
C GLY A 230 10.08 -11.27 -10.55
N GLY A 231 9.39 -10.19 -10.96
CA GLY A 231 8.95 -10.00 -12.35
C GLY A 231 9.92 -9.25 -13.26
N THR A 232 10.95 -8.58 -12.71
CA THR A 232 11.87 -7.74 -13.51
C THR A 232 13.16 -8.48 -13.86
N LEU A 233 13.53 -9.55 -13.16
CA LEU A 233 14.74 -10.34 -13.45
C LEU A 233 14.61 -11.25 -14.67
N VAL A 234 13.39 -11.47 -15.20
CA VAL A 234 13.15 -12.34 -16.36
C VAL A 234 13.33 -11.61 -17.71
N PHE A 235 13.46 -10.28 -17.72
CA PHE A 235 13.63 -9.48 -18.95
C PHE A 235 15.09 -9.07 -19.23
N ILE A 236 16.06 -9.64 -18.52
CA ILE A 236 17.49 -9.54 -18.87
C ILE A 236 18.04 -10.95 -19.02
N LYS A 237 17.56 -11.66 -20.04
CA LYS A 237 18.30 -12.73 -20.68
C LYS A 237 17.94 -12.78 -22.16
#